data_AF-A0A3P1CDR2-F1
#
_entry.id   AF-A0A3P1CDR2-F1
#
_cell.length_a   1.000
_cell.length_b   1.000
_cell.length_c   1.000
_cell.angle_alpha   90.00
_cell.angle_beta   90.00
_cell.angle_gamma   90.00
#
_symmetry.space_group_name_H-M   'P 1'
#
loop_
_entity.id
_entity.type
_entity.pdbx_description
1 polymer ?
#
loop_
_entity_poly.entity_id
_entity_poly.type
_entity_poly.pdbx_seq_one_letter_code
_entity_poly.pdbx_strand_id
1 'polypeptide(L)'
;MIKSRFYSTVFTVLLLSTVACDRIAQDVAPGSYDVDTEEIEYYTLPDQQVAIDLKSISGLSAITTLHITQTPRLGMARFNGSGLLVYTPHSTFVVGEDQFVVGAGKESKLARSFRINMAADSSDIPCNAGPIPDWYRVPENQSITMDVLKNDQFCNATVDLASLKVEQQPDNGKVTVENGKILYTPNAGFNGFDYFFYKVTAVFPRRNGTFLSPVKIGVGDPYKDCKILLKDEEVYWKQWFITDSLRIPVLANDQLCRSRFDLPVTITKAPAKGIAKVSKYNIVTYYPTNGYTGEDQFTYQRCDNGDCLEATARITINSPDAACTLVANHDKGQVSAAILPTDPKKRIVFIYALGNDQVCAPLQSMMITDNPSRSDLQVMGNGVILYRPPVGFKGEFQFTYELTDVKNNKSSATVSLAIK
;
A
#
# COMPACT_ATOMS: atom_id res chain seq x y z
N MET A 1 -54.11 -59.32 -9.46
CA MET A 1 -53.16 -59.07 -10.56
C MET A 1 -51.80 -58.78 -9.93
N ILE A 2 -50.96 -59.81 -9.76
CA ILE A 2 -49.87 -60.27 -10.65
C ILE A 2 -48.61 -59.39 -10.58
N LYS A 3 -47.56 -59.98 -9.97
CA LYS A 3 -46.09 -60.03 -10.27
C LYS A 3 -45.49 -58.89 -11.14
N SER A 4 -44.24 -58.43 -10.96
CA SER A 4 -43.01 -59.21 -10.83
C SER A 4 -41.79 -58.38 -10.35
N ARG A 5 -40.81 -59.10 -9.81
CA ARG A 5 -39.41 -58.69 -9.53
C ARG A 5 -38.63 -58.36 -10.82
N PHE A 6 -37.59 -57.53 -10.69
CA PHE A 6 -36.28 -57.78 -11.31
C PHE A 6 -35.15 -57.23 -10.41
N TYR A 7 -34.16 -58.08 -10.13
CA TYR A 7 -32.85 -57.73 -9.59
C TYR A 7 -31.90 -57.40 -10.76
N SER A 8 -30.98 -56.44 -10.59
CA SER A 8 -29.65 -56.54 -11.21
C SER A 8 -28.59 -55.81 -10.39
N THR A 9 -27.39 -56.35 -10.46
CA THR A 9 -26.26 -56.29 -9.54
C THR A 9 -25.24 -55.22 -9.95
N VAL A 10 -24.66 -54.53 -8.95
CA VAL A 10 -23.25 -54.04 -8.82
C VAL A 10 -22.65 -53.10 -9.87
N PHE A 11 -22.19 -51.91 -9.43
CA PHE A 11 -20.78 -51.50 -9.54
C PHE A 11 -20.43 -50.39 -8.52
N THR A 12 -19.37 -50.65 -7.74
CA THR A 12 -18.74 -49.74 -6.79
C THR A 12 -17.85 -48.76 -7.55
N VAL A 13 -17.94 -47.45 -7.29
CA VAL A 13 -16.82 -46.50 -7.49
C VAL A 13 -16.80 -45.50 -6.34
N LEU A 14 -15.71 -45.57 -5.59
CA LEU A 14 -15.19 -44.64 -4.59
C LEU A 14 -14.72 -43.34 -5.27
N LEU A 15 -14.37 -42.32 -4.48
CA LEU A 15 -13.63 -41.08 -4.82
C LEU A 15 -14.55 -39.90 -5.22
N LEU A 16 -14.31 -38.65 -4.80
CA LEU A 16 -13.26 -38.04 -3.99
C LEU A 16 -13.79 -36.66 -3.56
N SER A 17 -13.26 -36.20 -2.43
CA SER A 17 -13.36 -34.86 -1.88
C SER A 17 -13.35 -33.73 -2.92
N THR A 18 -14.25 -32.78 -2.77
CA THR A 18 -14.12 -31.46 -3.38
C THR A 18 -12.95 -30.75 -2.71
N VAL A 19 -11.81 -30.77 -3.40
CA VAL A 19 -10.58 -30.06 -3.05
C VAL A 19 -10.85 -28.57 -3.24
N ALA A 20 -10.77 -27.79 -2.16
CA ALA A 20 -10.62 -26.34 -2.24
C ALA A 20 -9.37 -26.04 -3.07
N CYS A 21 -9.55 -25.43 -4.24
CA CYS A 21 -8.45 -24.88 -5.01
C CYS A 21 -8.17 -23.49 -4.49
N ASP A 22 -7.12 -23.34 -3.67
CA ASP A 22 -6.54 -22.02 -3.41
C ASP A 22 -5.37 -21.81 -4.39
N ARG A 23 -5.35 -20.64 -5.04
CA ARG A 23 -4.30 -20.25 -5.97
C ARG A 23 -3.30 -19.38 -5.22
N ILE A 24 -2.08 -19.88 -5.08
CA ILE A 24 -0.93 -19.11 -4.58
C ILE A 24 -0.76 -17.85 -5.43
N ALA A 25 -0.59 -16.71 -4.74
CA ALA A 25 -0.58 -15.32 -5.20
C ALA A 25 -1.95 -14.62 -5.32
N GLN A 26 -2.74 -14.63 -4.24
CA GLN A 26 -3.47 -13.44 -3.81
C GLN A 26 -3.78 -13.54 -2.32
N ASP A 27 -3.14 -12.68 -1.52
CA ASP A 27 -3.57 -12.45 -0.14
C ASP A 27 -4.90 -11.68 -0.21
N VAL A 28 -6.01 -12.41 -0.09
CA VAL A 28 -7.35 -11.83 0.07
C VAL A 28 -7.93 -12.39 1.35
N ALA A 29 -8.02 -11.52 2.36
CA ALA A 29 -8.75 -11.77 3.59
C ALA A 29 -10.22 -12.18 3.29
N PRO A 30 -10.87 -12.97 4.16
CA PRO A 30 -12.22 -13.46 3.93
C PRO A 30 -13.24 -12.32 4.04
N GLY A 31 -13.74 -11.91 2.88
CA GLY A 31 -14.88 -11.02 2.70
C GLY A 31 -15.02 -10.78 1.21
N SER A 32 -15.96 -11.46 0.55
CA SER A 32 -16.26 -11.21 -0.87
C SER A 32 -16.91 -9.83 -1.01
N TYR A 33 -16.08 -8.80 -1.07
CA TYR A 33 -16.45 -7.52 -1.63
C TYR A 33 -16.48 -7.73 -3.15
N ASP A 34 -17.63 -7.50 -3.78
CA ASP A 34 -17.66 -7.29 -5.23
C ASP A 34 -16.91 -5.97 -5.48
N VAL A 35 -15.59 -6.06 -5.60
CA VAL A 35 -14.77 -4.96 -6.08
C VAL A 35 -15.16 -4.78 -7.53
N ASP A 36 -15.86 -3.69 -7.81
CA ASP A 36 -16.03 -3.22 -9.17
C ASP A 36 -14.63 -3.04 -9.78
N THR A 37 -14.35 -3.81 -10.83
CA THR A 37 -12.99 -4.05 -11.35
C THR A 37 -12.44 -2.88 -12.16
N GLU A 38 -13.19 -1.79 -12.33
CA GLU A 38 -12.65 -0.55 -12.88
C GLU A 38 -11.79 0.15 -11.81
N GLU A 39 -10.49 -0.14 -11.86
CA GLU A 39 -9.49 0.57 -11.08
C GLU A 39 -9.39 2.02 -11.57
N ILE A 40 -9.55 2.98 -10.63
CA ILE A 40 -9.53 4.40 -10.96
C ILE A 40 -8.11 4.90 -10.77
N GLU A 41 -7.48 5.27 -11.88
CA GLU A 41 -6.09 5.71 -11.92
C GLU A 41 -5.99 7.24 -11.88
N TYR A 42 -5.03 7.73 -11.09
CA TYR A 42 -4.60 9.12 -11.09
C TYR A 42 -3.08 9.18 -11.27
N TYR A 43 -2.60 10.30 -11.81
CA TYR A 43 -1.18 10.54 -12.03
C TYR A 43 -0.75 11.79 -11.29
N THR A 44 0.45 11.77 -10.72
CA THR A 44 1.02 12.92 -10.03
C THR A 44 2.54 12.94 -10.13
N LEU A 45 3.12 14.05 -9.69
CA LEU A 45 4.55 14.28 -9.57
C LEU A 45 4.95 14.31 -8.07
N PRO A 46 6.24 14.17 -7.75
CA PRO A 46 6.70 14.20 -6.36
C PRO A 46 6.26 15.48 -5.64
N ASP A 47 5.86 15.32 -4.38
CA ASP A 47 5.35 16.40 -3.51
C ASP A 47 4.09 17.13 -4.00
N GLN A 48 3.41 16.60 -5.03
CA GLN A 48 2.13 17.11 -5.53
C GLN A 48 0.95 16.24 -5.09
N GLN A 49 -0.08 16.89 -4.57
CA GLN A 49 -1.30 16.20 -4.13
C GLN A 49 -2.13 15.74 -5.32
N VAL A 50 -3.02 14.78 -5.09
CA VAL A 50 -4.10 14.42 -6.00
C VAL A 50 -5.43 14.75 -5.32
N ALA A 51 -6.32 15.43 -6.02
CA ALA A 51 -7.66 15.74 -5.53
C ALA A 51 -8.70 14.91 -6.30
N ILE A 52 -9.60 14.27 -5.56
CA ILE A 52 -10.56 13.29 -6.08
C ILE A 52 -11.96 13.74 -5.70
N ASP A 53 -12.78 14.05 -6.70
CA ASP A 53 -14.21 14.31 -6.54
C ASP A 53 -14.98 13.00 -6.54
N LEU A 54 -15.18 12.42 -5.36
CA LEU A 54 -15.88 11.14 -5.22
C LEU A 54 -17.33 11.20 -5.71
N LYS A 55 -17.96 12.38 -5.77
CA LYS A 55 -19.34 12.52 -6.28
C LYS A 55 -19.41 12.43 -7.80
N SER A 56 -18.29 12.66 -8.49
CA SER A 56 -18.20 12.49 -9.95
C SER A 56 -18.07 11.02 -10.38
N ILE A 57 -17.83 10.11 -9.43
CA ILE A 57 -17.58 8.69 -9.68
C ILE A 57 -18.89 7.91 -9.58
N SER A 58 -19.18 7.13 -10.62
CA SER A 58 -20.37 6.27 -10.68
C SER A 58 -20.42 5.29 -9.51
N GLY A 59 -21.57 5.22 -8.84
CA GLY A 59 -21.79 4.41 -7.64
C GLY A 59 -21.49 5.13 -6.33
N LEU A 60 -20.60 6.13 -6.31
CA LEU A 60 -20.23 6.86 -5.09
C LEU A 60 -21.08 8.12 -4.84
N SER A 61 -21.73 8.65 -5.88
CA SER A 61 -22.46 9.92 -5.84
C SER A 61 -23.65 9.98 -4.86
N ALA A 62 -24.29 8.84 -4.58
CA ALA A 62 -25.44 8.74 -3.68
C ALA A 62 -25.06 8.34 -2.24
N ILE A 63 -23.77 8.12 -1.96
CA ILE A 63 -23.31 7.63 -0.66
C ILE A 63 -23.08 8.81 0.29
N THR A 64 -23.70 8.75 1.47
CA THR A 64 -23.61 9.81 2.48
C THR A 64 -22.40 9.69 3.40
N THR A 65 -21.87 8.47 3.55
CA THR A 65 -20.72 8.17 4.42
C THR A 65 -19.75 7.24 3.72
N LEU A 66 -18.53 7.76 3.50
CA LEU A 66 -17.42 7.05 2.89
C LEU A 66 -16.27 6.95 3.89
N HIS A 67 -15.55 5.83 3.85
CA HIS A 67 -14.39 5.57 4.69
C HIS A 67 -13.24 5.06 3.82
N ILE A 68 -12.02 5.43 4.21
CA ILE A 68 -10.82 4.79 3.65
C ILE A 68 -10.68 3.45 4.37
N THR A 69 -10.99 2.36 3.67
CA THR A 69 -10.98 0.99 4.22
C THR A 69 -9.61 0.33 4.12
N GLN A 70 -8.78 0.80 3.19
CA GLN A 70 -7.38 0.44 3.07
C GLN A 70 -6.58 1.71 2.84
N THR A 71 -5.63 2.00 3.73
CA THR A 71 -4.79 3.20 3.62
C THR A 71 -3.65 3.00 2.60
N PRO A 72 -3.23 4.08 1.93
CA PRO A 72 -2.05 4.04 1.07
C PRO A 72 -0.76 3.74 1.85
N ARG A 73 0.26 3.21 1.16
CA ARG A 73 1.57 2.87 1.76
C ARG A 73 2.62 3.96 1.56
N LEU A 74 2.54 4.71 0.47
CA LEU A 74 3.53 5.70 0.04
C LEU A 74 2.99 7.13 0.07
N GLY A 75 1.83 7.32 0.69
CA GLY A 75 1.21 8.61 0.94
C GLY A 75 0.10 8.52 1.97
N MET A 76 -0.68 9.60 2.07
CA MET A 76 -1.79 9.73 2.99
C MET A 76 -3.03 10.21 2.25
N ALA A 77 -4.12 9.46 2.32
CA ALA A 77 -5.44 9.86 1.82
C ALA A 77 -6.30 10.42 2.96
N ARG A 78 -6.97 11.56 2.74
CA ARG A 78 -7.90 12.17 3.71
C ARG A 78 -9.08 12.84 3.01
N PHE A 79 -10.25 12.81 3.64
CA PHE A 79 -11.38 13.64 3.23
C PHE A 79 -11.15 15.08 3.69
N ASN A 80 -11.45 16.05 2.83
CA ASN A 80 -11.48 17.45 3.19
C ASN A 80 -12.90 17.89 3.59
N GLY A 81 -13.03 19.09 4.17
CA GLY A 81 -14.32 19.63 4.62
C GLY A 81 -15.32 19.94 3.49
N SER A 82 -14.90 19.93 2.22
CA SER A 82 -15.76 20.15 1.05
C SER A 82 -16.24 18.85 0.40
N GLY A 83 -15.85 17.68 0.94
CA GLY A 83 -16.26 16.36 0.44
C GLY A 83 -15.39 15.81 -0.68
N LEU A 84 -14.24 16.44 -0.95
CA LEU A 84 -13.19 15.87 -1.81
C LEU A 84 -12.32 14.93 -0.98
N LEU A 85 -11.72 13.95 -1.65
CA LEU A 85 -10.64 13.16 -1.09
C LEU A 85 -9.31 13.66 -1.64
N VAL A 86 -8.36 13.91 -0.76
CA VAL A 86 -7.02 14.40 -1.11
C VAL A 86 -6.00 13.33 -0.75
N TYR A 87 -5.23 12.89 -1.73
CA TYR A 87 -4.04 12.08 -1.54
C TYR A 87 -2.81 12.97 -1.51
N THR A 88 -2.01 12.88 -0.45
CA THR A 88 -0.72 13.56 -0.31
C THR A 88 0.40 12.52 -0.34
N PRO A 89 1.27 12.50 -1.36
CA PRO A 89 2.39 11.56 -1.38
C PRO A 89 3.34 11.85 -0.23
N HIS A 90 3.97 10.81 0.30
CA HIS A 90 5.16 10.99 1.11
C HIS A 90 6.25 11.53 0.19
N SER A 91 7.08 12.43 0.69
CA SER A 91 8.19 13.02 -0.06
C SER A 91 9.32 12.05 -0.43
N THR A 92 9.25 10.80 0.05
CA THR A 92 10.12 9.70 -0.41
C THR A 92 9.54 8.95 -1.62
N PHE A 93 8.29 9.20 -1.99
CA PHE A 93 7.64 8.58 -3.13
C PHE A 93 7.96 9.37 -4.40
N VAL A 94 8.99 8.91 -5.13
CA VAL A 94 9.51 9.61 -6.31
C VAL A 94 9.04 8.98 -7.63
N VAL A 95 8.83 7.66 -7.66
CA VAL A 95 8.34 6.93 -8.83
C VAL A 95 7.66 5.64 -8.37
N GLY A 96 6.67 5.18 -9.12
CA GLY A 96 6.00 3.90 -8.90
C GLY A 96 4.50 4.06 -8.63
N GLU A 97 3.92 3.10 -7.92
CA GLU A 97 2.47 3.05 -7.69
C GLU A 97 2.17 2.96 -6.20
N ASP A 98 1.08 3.60 -5.80
CA ASP A 98 0.46 3.46 -4.48
C ASP A 98 -1.04 3.21 -4.66
N GLN A 99 -1.67 2.55 -3.68
CA GLN A 99 -3.06 2.16 -3.80
C GLN A 99 -3.79 2.29 -2.47
N PHE A 100 -5.03 2.73 -2.53
CA PHE A 100 -5.93 2.76 -1.38
C PHE A 100 -7.36 2.44 -1.80
N VAL A 101 -8.20 2.06 -0.83
CA VAL A 101 -9.59 1.67 -1.08
C VAL A 101 -10.52 2.57 -0.29
N VAL A 102 -11.56 3.06 -0.97
CA VAL A 102 -12.68 3.78 -0.35
C VAL A 102 -13.92 2.89 -0.40
N GLY A 103 -14.54 2.69 0.75
CA GLY A 103 -15.77 1.93 0.91
C GLY A 103 -16.89 2.76 1.53
N ALA A 104 -18.12 2.31 1.30
CA ALA A 104 -19.29 2.76 2.06
C ALA A 104 -19.44 1.94 3.36
N GLY A 105 -20.17 2.47 4.36
CA GLY A 105 -20.33 1.84 5.68
C GLY A 105 -20.89 0.40 5.67
N LYS A 106 -20.92 -0.25 6.85
CA LYS A 106 -21.13 -1.71 7.05
C LYS A 106 -22.28 -2.39 6.29
N GLU A 107 -23.30 -1.66 5.85
CA GLU A 107 -24.46 -2.22 5.11
C GLU A 107 -24.31 -2.18 3.58
N SER A 108 -23.33 -1.44 3.05
CA SER A 108 -23.07 -1.35 1.61
C SER A 108 -21.85 -2.19 1.23
N LYS A 109 -21.97 -2.97 0.14
CA LYS A 109 -20.85 -3.73 -0.44
C LYS A 109 -19.97 -2.89 -1.37
N LEU A 110 -20.26 -1.60 -1.51
CA LEU A 110 -19.55 -0.74 -2.46
C LEU A 110 -18.13 -0.44 -1.97
N ALA A 111 -17.14 -0.94 -2.72
CA ALA A 111 -15.73 -0.57 -2.59
C ALA A 111 -15.19 -0.09 -3.94
N ARG A 112 -14.30 0.90 -3.90
CA ARG A 112 -13.60 1.44 -5.07
C ARG A 112 -12.10 1.50 -4.77
N SER A 113 -11.32 0.91 -5.67
CA SER A 113 -9.86 0.98 -5.60
C SER A 113 -9.35 2.19 -6.38
N PHE A 114 -8.41 2.91 -5.78
CA PHE A 114 -7.74 4.06 -6.36
C PHE A 114 -6.26 3.76 -6.45
N ARG A 115 -5.71 3.86 -7.66
CA ARG A 115 -4.28 3.74 -7.92
C ARG A 115 -3.68 5.11 -8.24
N ILE A 116 -2.64 5.46 -7.51
CA ILE A 116 -1.83 6.66 -7.74
C ILE A 116 -0.55 6.24 -8.42
N ASN A 117 -0.35 6.73 -9.64
CA ASN A 117 0.86 6.55 -10.42
C ASN A 117 1.75 7.78 -10.25
N MET A 118 2.93 7.59 -9.66
CA MET A 118 3.94 8.62 -9.47
C MET A 118 4.93 8.57 -10.63
N ALA A 119 5.00 9.66 -11.39
CA ALA A 119 5.97 9.86 -12.45
C ALA A 119 7.09 10.81 -11.99
N ALA A 120 8.32 10.60 -12.47
CA ALA A 120 9.43 11.49 -12.16
C ALA A 120 9.34 12.82 -12.94
N ASP A 121 8.77 12.78 -14.15
CA ASP A 121 8.58 13.92 -15.03
C ASP A 121 7.17 13.90 -15.65
N SER A 122 6.60 15.09 -15.92
CA SER A 122 5.29 15.23 -16.57
C SER A 122 5.22 14.59 -17.97
N SER A 123 6.35 14.45 -18.66
CA SER A 123 6.43 13.81 -19.97
C SER A 123 6.28 12.28 -19.92
N ASP A 124 6.47 11.67 -18.75
CA ASP A 124 6.23 10.25 -18.52
C ASP A 124 4.75 9.96 -18.17
N ILE A 125 3.93 11.00 -17.99
CA ILE A 125 2.51 10.86 -17.67
C ILE A 125 1.73 10.62 -18.99
N PRO A 126 0.89 9.56 -19.06
CA PRO A 126 0.07 9.29 -20.24
C PRO A 126 -0.86 10.45 -20.59
N CYS A 127 -1.06 10.72 -21.88
CA CYS A 127 -1.91 11.83 -22.33
C CYS A 127 -3.40 11.71 -21.93
N ASN A 128 -3.83 10.56 -21.40
CA ASN A 128 -5.19 10.32 -20.92
C ASN A 128 -5.32 10.46 -19.40
N ALA A 129 -4.25 10.89 -18.71
CA ALA A 129 -4.24 11.15 -17.28
C ALA A 129 -5.18 12.30 -16.86
N GLY A 130 -5.56 13.17 -17.80
CA GLY A 130 -6.27 14.40 -17.50
C GLY A 130 -5.32 15.46 -16.94
N PRO A 131 -5.84 16.41 -16.14
CA PRO A 131 -5.01 17.44 -15.52
C PRO A 131 -3.97 16.87 -14.57
N ILE A 132 -2.76 17.41 -14.66
CA ILE A 132 -1.64 17.09 -13.79
C ILE A 132 -1.52 18.20 -12.74
N PRO A 133 -1.35 17.86 -11.45
CA PRO A 133 -1.17 18.84 -10.39
C PRO A 133 -0.12 19.90 -10.70
N ASP A 134 -0.46 21.16 -10.43
CA ASP A 134 0.39 22.30 -10.70
C ASP A 134 1.16 22.77 -9.47
N TRP A 135 2.34 23.34 -9.73
CA TRP A 135 3.13 24.02 -8.71
C TRP A 135 3.68 25.36 -9.20
N TYR A 136 3.42 26.40 -8.41
CA TYR A 136 3.89 27.75 -8.68
C TYR A 136 4.61 28.36 -7.46
N ARG A 137 5.51 29.30 -7.74
CA ARG A 137 6.10 30.18 -6.73
C ARG A 137 5.73 31.61 -7.03
N VAL A 138 5.42 32.36 -5.98
CA VAL A 138 5.10 33.78 -6.08
C VAL A 138 5.80 34.53 -4.94
N PRO A 139 6.36 35.73 -5.20
CA PRO A 139 6.87 36.56 -4.12
C PRO A 139 5.76 36.95 -3.14
N GLU A 140 6.16 37.22 -1.90
CA GLU A 140 5.24 37.76 -0.90
C GLU A 140 4.57 39.04 -1.40
N ASN A 141 3.26 39.20 -1.14
CA ASN A 141 2.47 40.38 -1.50
C ASN A 141 2.39 40.69 -3.02
N GLN A 142 2.74 39.73 -3.89
CA GLN A 142 2.63 39.88 -5.34
C GLN A 142 1.62 38.89 -5.91
N SER A 143 0.92 39.31 -6.96
CA SER A 143 0.01 38.43 -7.70
C SER A 143 0.74 37.75 -8.85
N ILE A 144 0.26 36.58 -9.27
CA ILE A 144 0.77 35.84 -10.43
C ILE A 144 -0.38 35.35 -11.30
N THR A 145 -0.21 35.46 -12.62
CA THR A 145 -1.08 34.82 -13.60
C THR A 145 -0.47 33.46 -13.99
N MET A 146 -1.23 32.40 -13.80
CA MET A 146 -0.83 31.00 -13.94
C MET A 146 -1.56 30.36 -15.12
N ASP A 147 -0.85 29.49 -15.82
CA ASP A 147 -1.37 28.73 -16.96
C ASP A 147 -1.44 27.26 -16.56
N VAL A 148 -2.48 26.92 -15.80
CA VAL A 148 -2.63 25.62 -15.10
C VAL A 148 -2.91 24.46 -16.04
N LEU A 149 -3.09 24.71 -17.34
CA LEU A 149 -3.32 23.69 -18.35
C LEU A 149 -2.05 23.40 -19.17
N LYS A 150 -0.94 24.10 -18.88
CA LYS A 150 0.28 24.05 -19.69
C LYS A 150 0.99 22.69 -19.61
N ASN A 151 0.98 22.07 -18.44
CA ASN A 151 1.54 20.75 -18.19
C ASN A 151 0.55 19.62 -18.53
N ASP A 152 -0.70 19.94 -18.81
CA ASP A 152 -1.74 18.95 -19.07
C ASP A 152 -1.68 18.41 -20.49
N GLN A 153 -2.00 17.13 -20.62
CA GLN A 153 -2.20 16.48 -21.91
C GLN A 153 -3.56 15.77 -21.90
N PHE A 154 -4.32 15.97 -22.98
CA PHE A 154 -5.68 15.43 -23.12
C PHE A 154 -5.85 14.64 -24.41
N CYS A 155 -4.94 13.71 -24.74
CA CYS A 155 -4.91 12.93 -26.00
C CYS A 155 -5.62 13.61 -27.21
N ASN A 156 -6.52 12.90 -27.92
CA ASN A 156 -7.31 13.43 -29.04
C ASN A 156 -8.52 14.27 -28.60
N ALA A 157 -8.47 14.95 -27.44
CA ALA A 157 -9.50 15.84 -26.95
C ALA A 157 -9.10 17.30 -27.04
N THR A 158 -10.10 18.18 -27.03
CA THR A 158 -9.92 19.62 -26.89
C THR A 158 -10.37 20.06 -25.50
N VAL A 159 -9.68 21.03 -24.91
CA VAL A 159 -10.09 21.61 -23.63
C VAL A 159 -11.09 22.74 -23.85
N ASP A 160 -12.22 22.70 -23.16
CA ASP A 160 -13.16 23.82 -23.10
C ASP A 160 -12.67 24.83 -22.06
N LEU A 161 -11.93 25.84 -22.51
CA LEU A 161 -11.38 26.90 -21.63
C LEU A 161 -12.47 27.70 -20.91
N ALA A 162 -13.69 27.79 -21.46
CA ALA A 162 -14.79 28.48 -20.79
C ALA A 162 -15.32 27.70 -19.58
N SER A 163 -15.03 26.40 -19.49
CA SER A 163 -15.37 25.56 -18.35
C SER A 163 -14.38 25.65 -17.19
N LEU A 164 -13.23 26.32 -17.37
CA LEU A 164 -12.23 26.48 -16.33
C LEU A 164 -12.79 27.28 -15.16
N LYS A 165 -12.89 26.66 -13.99
CA LYS A 165 -13.42 27.28 -12.77
C LYS A 165 -12.65 26.85 -11.54
N VAL A 166 -12.58 27.72 -10.54
CA VAL A 166 -12.07 27.38 -9.21
C VAL A 166 -13.17 26.69 -8.43
N GLU A 167 -12.94 25.45 -8.02
CA GLU A 167 -13.89 24.65 -7.23
C GLU A 167 -13.76 24.96 -5.73
N GLN A 168 -12.53 25.21 -5.27
CA GLN A 168 -12.24 25.60 -3.90
C GLN A 168 -11.19 26.69 -3.89
N GLN A 169 -11.48 27.80 -3.21
CA GLN A 169 -10.53 28.90 -3.01
C GLN A 169 -9.42 28.48 -2.06
N PRO A 170 -8.23 29.10 -2.17
CA PRO A 170 -7.20 28.97 -1.16
C PRO A 170 -7.62 29.59 0.17
N ASP A 171 -6.99 29.11 1.25
CA ASP A 171 -7.23 29.66 2.59
C ASP A 171 -6.46 30.97 2.82
N ASN A 172 -5.32 31.16 2.13
CA ASN A 172 -4.40 32.27 2.38
C ASN A 172 -4.22 33.22 1.18
N GLY A 173 -5.19 33.24 0.28
CA GLY A 173 -5.21 34.13 -0.87
C GLY A 173 -6.54 34.10 -1.60
N LYS A 174 -6.58 34.72 -2.76
CA LYS A 174 -7.75 34.77 -3.64
C LYS A 174 -7.37 34.38 -5.05
N VAL A 175 -8.22 33.57 -5.67
CA VAL A 175 -8.06 33.11 -7.05
C VAL A 175 -9.24 33.58 -7.90
N THR A 176 -8.94 34.08 -9.10
CA THR A 176 -9.91 34.41 -10.14
C THR A 176 -9.48 33.83 -11.47
N VAL A 177 -10.44 33.57 -12.37
CA VAL A 177 -10.17 33.10 -13.73
C VAL A 177 -10.31 34.28 -14.69
N GLU A 178 -9.26 34.57 -15.45
CA GLU A 178 -9.20 35.67 -16.41
C GLU A 178 -8.64 35.14 -17.73
N ASN A 179 -9.41 35.23 -18.81
CA ASN A 179 -9.00 34.82 -20.17
C ASN A 179 -8.42 33.38 -20.24
N GLY A 180 -9.06 32.43 -19.55
CA GLY A 180 -8.61 31.03 -19.51
C GLY A 180 -7.35 30.79 -18.68
N LYS A 181 -6.88 31.79 -17.93
CA LYS A 181 -5.77 31.69 -16.99
C LYS A 181 -6.23 31.99 -15.57
N ILE A 182 -5.41 31.61 -14.60
CA ILE A 182 -5.72 31.78 -13.19
C ILE A 182 -4.88 32.90 -12.59
N LEU A 183 -5.51 33.95 -12.06
CA LEU A 183 -4.86 35.00 -11.29
C LEU A 183 -4.96 34.67 -9.80
N TYR A 184 -3.81 34.50 -9.15
CA TYR A 184 -3.70 34.35 -7.69
C TYR A 184 -3.13 35.62 -7.06
N THR A 185 -3.74 36.05 -5.95
CA THR A 185 -3.28 37.12 -5.09
C THR A 185 -3.20 36.61 -3.65
N PRO A 186 -2.01 36.52 -3.03
CA PRO A 186 -1.90 36.11 -1.62
C PRO A 186 -2.49 37.17 -0.70
N ASN A 187 -2.94 36.75 0.48
CA ASN A 187 -3.28 37.68 1.55
C ASN A 187 -2.04 38.48 1.96
N ALA A 188 -2.25 39.74 2.36
CA ALA A 188 -1.15 40.60 2.77
C ALA A 188 -0.35 39.99 3.93
N GLY A 189 0.98 39.92 3.78
CA GLY A 189 1.91 39.35 4.75
C GLY A 189 1.95 37.82 4.79
N PHE A 190 1.20 37.13 3.93
CA PHE A 190 1.21 35.67 3.93
C PHE A 190 2.52 35.12 3.36
N ASN A 191 3.14 34.22 4.13
CA ASN A 191 4.28 33.41 3.74
C ASN A 191 3.95 31.95 4.08
N GLY A 192 4.10 31.05 3.12
CA GLY A 192 3.73 29.65 3.32
C GLY A 192 3.23 28.96 2.06
N PHE A 193 2.66 27.76 2.26
CA PHE A 193 1.95 27.04 1.21
C PHE A 193 0.48 27.37 1.20
N ASP A 194 -0.04 27.59 0.00
CA ASP A 194 -1.46 27.73 -0.26
C ASP A 194 -1.90 26.69 -1.29
N TYR A 195 -3.17 26.32 -1.26
CA TYR A 195 -3.71 25.26 -2.10
C TYR A 195 -5.08 25.65 -2.60
N PHE A 196 -5.35 25.44 -3.88
CA PHE A 196 -6.69 25.56 -4.43
C PHE A 196 -6.96 24.42 -5.40
N PHE A 197 -8.24 24.18 -5.71
CA PHE A 197 -8.62 23.19 -6.71
C PHE A 197 -9.36 23.87 -7.86
N TYR A 198 -9.02 23.52 -9.10
CA TYR A 198 -9.78 23.93 -10.28
C TYR A 198 -10.44 22.73 -10.96
N LYS A 199 -11.52 23.01 -11.69
CA LYS A 199 -12.13 22.06 -12.62
C LYS A 199 -12.04 22.57 -14.05
N VAL A 200 -11.85 21.66 -14.98
CA VAL A 200 -11.88 21.93 -16.42
C VAL A 200 -12.50 20.74 -17.16
N THR A 201 -13.17 21.00 -18.28
CA THR A 201 -13.79 19.97 -19.12
C THR A 201 -12.97 19.74 -20.37
N ALA A 202 -12.58 18.49 -20.61
CA ALA A 202 -12.05 18.05 -21.89
C ALA A 202 -13.15 17.35 -22.71
N VAL A 203 -13.17 17.66 -24.00
CA VAL A 203 -14.16 17.21 -24.98
C VAL A 203 -13.51 16.13 -25.83
N PHE A 204 -13.83 14.86 -25.57
CA PHE A 204 -13.37 13.73 -26.37
C PHE A 204 -14.41 13.38 -27.45
N PRO A 205 -14.02 12.67 -28.52
CA PRO A 205 -14.94 12.34 -29.63
C PRO A 205 -16.22 11.60 -29.24
N ARG A 206 -16.26 10.92 -28.09
CA ARG A 206 -17.41 10.10 -27.66
C ARG A 206 -17.97 10.47 -26.28
N ARG A 207 -17.26 11.29 -25.49
CA ARG A 207 -17.66 11.68 -24.15
C ARG A 207 -16.92 12.94 -23.71
N ASN A 208 -17.55 13.76 -22.89
CA ASN A 208 -16.84 14.83 -22.19
C ASN A 208 -16.44 14.32 -20.81
N GLY A 209 -15.29 14.79 -20.31
CA GLY A 209 -14.85 14.55 -18.95
C GLY A 209 -14.60 15.88 -18.26
N THR A 210 -15.17 16.07 -17.07
CA THR A 210 -14.81 17.18 -16.18
C THR A 210 -13.85 16.65 -15.13
N PHE A 211 -12.67 17.27 -15.07
CA PHE A 211 -11.58 16.84 -14.21
C PHE A 211 -11.32 17.88 -13.13
N LEU A 212 -10.85 17.40 -11.98
CA LEU A 212 -10.44 18.22 -10.84
C LEU A 212 -8.92 18.14 -10.71
N SER A 213 -8.24 19.27 -10.53
CA SER A 213 -6.80 19.30 -10.29
C SER A 213 -6.45 20.21 -9.12
N PRO A 214 -5.49 19.80 -8.26
CA PRO A 214 -4.91 20.67 -7.27
C PRO A 214 -3.80 21.55 -7.82
N VAL A 215 -3.73 22.75 -7.28
CA VAL A 215 -2.63 23.69 -7.51
C VAL A 215 -2.03 24.04 -6.16
N LYS A 216 -0.72 23.84 -6.05
CA LYS A 216 0.07 24.17 -4.88
C LYS A 216 0.88 25.44 -5.15
N ILE A 217 0.80 26.41 -4.25
CA ILE A 217 1.49 27.69 -4.38
C ILE A 217 2.45 27.87 -3.21
N GLY A 218 3.73 28.13 -3.50
CA GLY A 218 4.69 28.60 -2.51
C GLY A 218 4.81 30.12 -2.54
N VAL A 219 4.35 30.79 -1.48
CA VAL A 219 4.44 32.25 -1.33
C VAL A 219 5.68 32.64 -0.52
N GLY A 220 6.52 33.50 -1.08
CA GLY A 220 7.78 33.91 -0.46
C GLY A 220 8.76 32.73 -0.28
N ASP A 221 9.42 32.66 0.89
CA ASP A 221 10.07 31.43 1.37
C ASP A 221 9.08 30.64 2.23
N PRO A 222 8.31 29.69 1.66
CA PRO A 222 7.17 29.04 2.33
C PRO A 222 7.56 28.18 3.54
N TYR A 223 8.86 28.01 3.78
CA TYR A 223 9.39 27.28 4.93
C TYR A 223 10.00 28.20 5.98
N LYS A 224 10.01 29.52 5.76
CA LYS A 224 10.62 30.51 6.67
C LYS A 224 10.09 30.37 8.10
N ASP A 225 8.78 30.20 8.22
CA ASP A 225 8.09 30.06 9.51
C ASP A 225 7.76 28.60 9.86
N CYS A 226 8.28 27.65 9.07
CA CYS A 226 8.06 26.24 9.33
C CYS A 226 8.88 25.78 10.54
N LYS A 227 8.19 25.15 11.49
CA LYS A 227 8.83 24.51 12.65
C LYS A 227 8.83 23.00 12.44
N ILE A 228 9.99 22.37 12.63
CA ILE A 228 10.06 20.90 12.66
C ILE A 228 9.28 20.44 13.89
N LEU A 229 8.48 19.39 13.71
CA LEU A 229 7.78 18.72 14.81
C LEU A 229 7.98 17.22 14.62
N LEU A 230 8.59 16.58 15.62
CA LEU A 230 8.60 15.13 15.72
C LEU A 230 7.44 14.69 16.60
N LYS A 231 6.77 13.59 16.22
CA LYS A 231 5.65 13.03 16.93
C LYS A 231 5.96 11.61 17.35
N ASP A 232 5.39 11.23 18.47
CA ASP A 232 5.46 9.85 18.95
C ASP A 232 4.76 8.92 17.95
N GLU A 233 5.30 7.71 17.83
CA GLU A 233 4.77 6.65 16.97
C GLU A 233 4.25 5.51 17.84
N GLU A 234 3.14 4.90 17.44
CA GLU A 234 2.57 3.72 18.11
C GLU A 234 2.48 2.57 17.11
N VAL A 235 3.23 1.51 17.35
CA VAL A 235 3.34 0.37 16.44
C VAL A 235 2.83 -0.88 17.11
N TYR A 236 1.79 -1.48 16.53
CA TYR A 236 1.30 -2.80 16.91
C TYR A 236 1.81 -3.84 15.92
N TRP A 237 2.41 -4.91 16.43
CA TRP A 237 3.05 -5.91 15.57
C TRP A 237 2.77 -7.33 16.05
N LYS A 238 2.38 -8.20 15.11
CA LYS A 238 2.32 -9.65 15.30
C LYS A 238 3.59 -10.26 14.71
N GLN A 239 4.45 -10.79 15.58
CA GLN A 239 5.66 -11.49 15.18
C GLN A 239 5.31 -12.91 14.68
N TRP A 240 5.82 -13.30 13.51
CA TRP A 240 5.61 -14.64 12.94
C TRP A 240 6.72 -15.60 13.30
N PHE A 241 7.97 -15.17 13.19
CA PHE A 241 9.16 -15.90 13.64
C PHE A 241 9.92 -15.11 14.69
N ILE A 242 10.56 -15.81 15.64
CA ILE A 242 11.37 -15.17 16.70
C ILE A 242 12.53 -14.33 16.15
N THR A 243 12.96 -14.58 14.91
CA THR A 243 14.02 -13.86 14.21
C THR A 243 13.52 -12.70 13.36
N ASP A 244 12.20 -12.49 13.27
CA ASP A 244 11.66 -11.38 12.50
C ASP A 244 12.11 -10.04 13.08
N SER A 245 12.16 -9.05 12.19
CA SER A 245 12.45 -7.67 12.55
C SER A 245 11.35 -6.76 12.03
N LEU A 246 11.14 -5.66 12.74
CA LEU A 246 10.11 -4.68 12.44
C LEU A 246 10.76 -3.43 11.85
N ARG A 247 10.34 -3.01 10.65
CA ARG A 247 10.77 -1.75 10.04
C ARG A 247 9.77 -0.66 10.39
N ILE A 248 10.25 0.39 11.05
CA ILE A 248 9.46 1.50 11.57
C ILE A 248 9.89 2.77 10.84
N PRO A 249 9.06 3.32 9.94
CA PRO A 249 9.30 4.61 9.32
C PRO A 249 8.93 5.74 10.31
N VAL A 250 9.81 5.98 11.29
CA VAL A 250 9.54 6.89 12.43
C VAL A 250 9.22 8.33 12.03
N LEU A 251 9.52 8.73 10.80
CA LEU A 251 9.28 10.07 10.27
C LEU A 251 7.96 10.21 9.51
N ALA A 252 7.18 9.15 9.39
CA ALA A 252 5.98 9.13 8.54
C ALA A 252 4.88 10.08 9.03
N ASN A 253 4.80 10.32 10.35
CA ASN A 253 3.79 11.18 10.97
C ASN A 253 4.33 12.57 11.37
N ASP A 254 5.59 12.86 11.08
CA ASP A 254 6.32 14.07 11.45
C ASP A 254 6.10 15.23 10.48
N GLN A 255 6.30 16.45 10.98
CA GLN A 255 6.38 17.64 10.15
C GLN A 255 7.85 17.97 9.86
N LEU A 256 8.28 17.64 8.66
CA LEU A 256 9.63 17.92 8.17
C LEU A 256 9.57 19.15 7.25
N CYS A 257 10.07 20.29 7.73
CA CYS A 257 10.23 21.50 6.90
C CYS A 257 11.21 21.24 5.76
N ARG A 258 10.96 21.75 4.54
CA ARG A 258 11.74 21.44 3.30
C ARG A 258 11.93 19.93 3.08
N SER A 259 12.64 19.55 2.03
CA SER A 259 13.14 18.17 1.89
C SER A 259 14.37 17.99 2.79
N ARG A 260 14.16 17.80 4.09
CA ARG A 260 15.23 17.52 5.08
C ARG A 260 15.41 16.02 5.33
N PHE A 261 15.21 15.18 4.32
CA PHE A 261 15.46 13.73 4.44
C PHE A 261 16.94 13.39 4.59
N ASP A 262 17.82 14.34 4.25
CA ASP A 262 19.25 14.27 4.44
C ASP A 262 19.68 14.31 5.91
N LEU A 263 18.86 14.90 6.79
CA LEU A 263 19.17 14.95 8.22
C LEU A 263 19.01 13.54 8.83
N PRO A 264 20.04 13.03 9.54
CA PRO A 264 20.00 11.70 10.12
C PRO A 264 19.06 11.65 11.33
N VAL A 265 18.35 10.53 11.47
CA VAL A 265 17.74 10.09 12.72
C VAL A 265 18.82 9.43 13.58
N THR A 266 18.86 9.77 14.86
CA THR A 266 19.70 9.09 15.85
C THR A 266 18.84 8.48 16.95
N ILE A 267 19.24 7.34 17.48
CA ILE A 267 18.58 6.74 18.65
C ILE A 267 19.29 7.28 19.88
N THR A 268 18.60 8.08 20.70
CA THR A 268 19.14 8.66 21.94
C THR A 268 18.88 7.77 23.15
N LYS A 269 17.80 6.97 23.10
CA LYS A 269 17.50 5.95 24.10
C LYS A 269 17.17 4.63 23.42
N ALA A 270 18.05 3.65 23.60
CA ALA A 270 17.86 2.31 23.08
C ALA A 270 16.64 1.61 23.74
N PRO A 271 15.98 0.70 23.01
CA PRO A 271 14.92 -0.11 23.59
C PRO A 271 15.44 -1.07 24.66
N ALA A 272 14.57 -1.42 25.61
CA ALA A 272 14.94 -2.26 26.75
C ALA A 272 14.79 -3.76 26.47
N LYS A 273 13.98 -4.14 25.46
CA LYS A 273 13.64 -5.52 25.13
C LYS A 273 14.02 -5.91 23.71
N GLY A 274 14.88 -5.12 23.06
CA GLY A 274 15.42 -5.41 21.74
C GLY A 274 16.57 -4.49 21.37
N ILE A 275 16.85 -4.38 20.08
CA ILE A 275 17.85 -3.51 19.49
C ILE A 275 17.18 -2.70 18.38
N ALA A 276 17.35 -1.38 18.38
CA ALA A 276 16.92 -0.53 17.27
C ALA A 276 18.15 -0.07 16.47
N LYS A 277 18.07 -0.13 15.14
CA LYS A 277 19.13 0.32 14.22
C LYS A 277 18.55 1.25 13.16
N VAL A 278 19.14 2.42 12.99
CA VAL A 278 18.76 3.36 11.94
C VAL A 278 19.42 2.96 10.61
N SER A 279 18.64 2.91 9.54
CA SER A 279 19.14 2.68 8.17
C SER A 279 19.50 4.01 7.47
N LYS A 280 20.16 3.92 6.31
CA LYS A 280 20.54 5.08 5.48
C LYS A 280 19.36 5.99 5.08
N TYR A 281 18.13 5.45 5.09
CA TYR A 281 16.92 6.18 4.71
C TYR A 281 16.10 6.61 5.93
N ASN A 282 16.71 6.73 7.11
CA ASN A 282 16.05 7.08 8.38
C ASN A 282 14.91 6.14 8.80
N ILE A 283 14.82 4.96 8.19
CA ILE A 283 13.92 3.89 8.67
C ILE A 283 14.63 3.16 9.80
N VAL A 284 13.97 3.00 10.93
CA VAL A 284 14.49 2.25 12.07
C VAL A 284 14.07 0.79 11.93
N THR A 285 15.03 -0.13 12.01
CA THR A 285 14.74 -1.56 12.15
C THR A 285 14.88 -1.96 13.61
N TYR A 286 13.80 -2.45 14.20
CA TYR A 286 13.74 -3.00 15.53
C TYR A 286 13.87 -4.53 15.50
N TYR A 287 14.78 -5.06 16.31
CA TYR A 287 15.04 -6.48 16.50
C TYR A 287 14.67 -6.83 17.95
N PRO A 288 13.49 -7.43 18.21
CA PRO A 288 13.14 -7.85 19.56
C PRO A 288 14.12 -8.89 20.08
N THR A 289 14.22 -9.02 21.40
CA THR A 289 14.82 -10.21 22.01
C THR A 289 14.02 -11.42 21.58
N ASN A 290 14.68 -12.51 21.18
CA ASN A 290 13.99 -13.71 20.67
C ASN A 290 12.86 -14.16 21.60
N GLY A 291 11.64 -14.25 21.05
CA GLY A 291 10.45 -14.69 21.79
C GLY A 291 9.84 -13.65 22.74
N TYR A 292 10.34 -12.41 22.77
CA TYR A 292 9.75 -11.34 23.56
C TYR A 292 8.38 -10.93 23.01
N THR A 293 7.39 -10.82 23.89
CA THR A 293 6.09 -10.20 23.62
C THR A 293 5.78 -9.18 24.70
N GLY A 294 4.99 -8.16 24.36
CA GLY A 294 4.68 -7.03 25.25
C GLY A 294 5.16 -5.70 24.69
N GLU A 295 5.28 -4.71 25.58
CA GLU A 295 5.60 -3.33 25.23
C GLU A 295 7.10 -3.03 25.35
N ASP A 296 7.65 -2.38 24.33
CA ASP A 296 8.99 -1.81 24.32
C ASP A 296 8.95 -0.41 23.68
N GLN A 297 10.00 0.37 23.84
CA GLN A 297 10.07 1.69 23.24
C GLN A 297 11.50 2.17 23.05
N PHE A 298 11.72 3.02 22.06
CA PHE A 298 12.97 3.75 21.92
C PHE A 298 12.69 5.23 21.68
N THR A 299 13.63 6.08 22.10
CA THR A 299 13.59 7.52 21.82
C THR A 299 14.56 7.81 20.69
N TYR A 300 14.08 8.58 19.71
CA TYR A 300 14.87 9.03 18.57
C TYR A 300 14.90 10.54 18.50
N GLN A 301 15.94 11.07 17.88
CA GLN A 301 16.22 12.49 17.79
C GLN A 301 16.56 12.89 16.36
N ARG A 302 16.26 14.14 16.03
CA ARG A 302 16.80 14.85 14.87
C ARG A 302 17.21 16.26 15.25
N CYS A 303 18.33 16.71 14.67
CA CYS A 303 18.84 18.06 14.88
C CYS A 303 18.87 18.83 13.55
N ASP A 304 18.38 20.07 13.55
CA ASP A 304 18.47 21.02 12.45
C ASP A 304 19.13 22.30 12.94
N ASN A 305 20.29 22.66 12.38
CA ASN A 305 21.03 23.88 12.73
C ASN A 305 21.32 24.06 14.24
N GLY A 306 21.45 22.95 14.98
CA GLY A 306 21.71 22.94 16.42
C GLY A 306 20.46 22.77 17.28
N ASP A 307 19.26 22.94 16.73
CA ASP A 307 18.00 22.67 17.40
C ASP A 307 17.65 21.19 17.28
N CYS A 308 17.65 20.48 18.40
CA CYS A 308 17.36 19.05 18.45
C CYS A 308 15.97 18.78 19.04
N LEU A 309 15.20 17.94 18.35
CA LEU A 309 13.88 17.48 18.78
C LEU A 309 13.91 15.97 18.99
N GLU A 310 13.16 15.50 19.97
CA GLU A 310 13.02 14.08 20.29
C GLU A 310 11.57 13.62 20.18
N ALA A 311 11.38 12.36 19.85
CA ALA A 311 10.11 11.66 19.91
C ALA A 311 10.33 10.19 20.27
N THR A 312 9.26 9.52 20.67
CA THR A 312 9.29 8.12 21.13
C THR A 312 8.49 7.23 20.21
N ALA A 313 9.10 6.12 19.77
CA ALA A 313 8.36 5.04 19.13
C ALA A 313 8.02 3.98 20.20
N ARG A 314 6.73 3.79 20.46
CA ARG A 314 6.18 2.75 21.33
C ARG A 314 5.76 1.55 20.50
N ILE A 315 6.26 0.39 20.89
CA ILE A 315 6.09 -0.87 20.16
C ILE A 315 5.33 -1.83 21.07
N THR A 316 4.23 -2.37 20.58
CA THR A 316 3.47 -3.44 21.25
C THR A 316 3.54 -4.69 20.39
N ILE A 317 4.26 -5.71 20.89
CA ILE A 317 4.35 -7.03 20.27
C ILE A 317 3.26 -7.91 20.86
N ASN A 318 2.38 -8.42 20.00
CA ASN A 318 1.22 -9.20 20.44
C ASN A 318 1.65 -10.47 21.20
N SER A 319 1.05 -10.68 22.37
CA SER A 319 1.18 -11.94 23.11
C SER A 319 0.45 -13.07 22.36
N PRO A 320 0.91 -14.33 22.49
CA PRO A 320 0.22 -15.46 21.92
C PRO A 320 -1.18 -15.61 22.52
N ASP A 321 -2.17 -15.95 21.69
CA ASP A 321 -3.48 -16.35 22.19
C ASP A 321 -3.35 -17.66 22.98
N ALA A 322 -3.81 -17.66 24.23
CA ALA A 322 -3.72 -18.79 25.14
C ALA A 322 -4.65 -19.94 24.75
N ALA A 323 -5.77 -19.66 24.06
CA ALA A 323 -6.73 -20.67 23.63
C ALA A 323 -6.42 -21.26 22.23
N CYS A 324 -5.47 -20.67 21.52
CA CYS A 324 -5.14 -21.01 20.14
C CYS A 324 -4.07 -22.13 20.09
N THR A 325 -4.32 -23.15 19.28
CA THR A 325 -3.41 -24.28 19.06
C THR A 325 -2.71 -24.16 17.70
N LEU A 326 -1.41 -24.47 17.64
CA LEU A 326 -0.66 -24.52 16.39
C LEU A 326 -1.22 -25.62 15.47
N VAL A 327 -1.70 -25.23 14.28
CA VAL A 327 -2.18 -26.17 13.27
C VAL A 327 -1.55 -25.83 11.93
N ALA A 328 -0.74 -26.76 11.41
CA ALA A 328 -0.28 -26.75 10.03
C ALA A 328 -1.33 -27.43 9.15
N ASN A 329 -1.69 -26.82 8.02
CA ASN A 329 -2.70 -27.30 7.09
C ASN A 329 -2.06 -27.70 5.77
N HIS A 330 -2.59 -28.75 5.15
CA HIS A 330 -2.05 -29.25 3.88
C HIS A 330 -2.18 -28.22 2.76
N ASP A 331 -1.10 -28.05 1.99
CA ASP A 331 -1.02 -27.12 0.88
C ASP A 331 -1.09 -27.83 -0.45
N LYS A 332 -1.75 -27.21 -1.42
CA LYS A 332 -1.76 -27.65 -2.81
C LYS A 332 -1.52 -26.46 -3.73
N GLY A 333 -0.68 -26.65 -4.74
CA GLY A 333 -0.37 -25.59 -5.71
C GLY A 333 -0.11 -26.13 -7.10
N GLN A 334 -0.16 -25.22 -8.08
CA GLN A 334 0.27 -25.49 -9.44
C GLN A 334 1.02 -24.28 -10.00
N VAL A 335 2.12 -24.52 -10.72
CA VAL A 335 2.91 -23.51 -11.42
C VAL A 335 2.99 -23.89 -12.90
N SER A 336 2.81 -22.93 -13.80
CA SER A 336 3.02 -23.18 -15.23
C SER A 336 4.51 -23.29 -15.53
N ALA A 337 4.92 -24.33 -16.25
CA ALA A 337 6.29 -24.46 -16.73
C ALA A 337 6.68 -23.32 -17.68
N ALA A 338 5.70 -22.67 -18.33
CA ALA A 338 5.91 -21.61 -19.31
C ALA A 338 6.41 -20.28 -18.69
N ILE A 339 6.08 -20.03 -17.41
CA ILE A 339 6.53 -18.81 -16.71
C ILE A 339 7.89 -18.97 -16.04
N LEU A 340 8.40 -20.21 -15.96
CA LEU A 340 9.65 -20.49 -15.28
C LEU A 340 10.84 -20.23 -16.21
N PRO A 341 11.84 -19.43 -15.78
CA PRO A 341 13.05 -19.18 -16.56
C PRO A 341 13.76 -20.48 -16.98
N THR A 342 14.41 -20.44 -18.14
CA THR A 342 15.28 -21.53 -18.63
C THR A 342 16.65 -21.52 -17.96
N ASP A 343 17.10 -20.36 -17.45
CA ASP A 343 18.32 -20.23 -16.65
C ASP A 343 18.14 -20.95 -15.29
N PRO A 344 18.89 -22.03 -15.02
CA PRO A 344 18.79 -22.78 -13.77
C PRO A 344 18.99 -21.92 -12.52
N LYS A 345 19.79 -20.84 -12.58
CA LYS A 345 20.06 -19.98 -11.42
C LYS A 345 18.89 -19.06 -11.06
N LYS A 346 18.01 -18.78 -12.03
CA LYS A 346 16.83 -17.91 -11.88
C LYS A 346 15.52 -18.71 -11.84
N ARG A 347 15.58 -20.02 -12.12
CA ARG A 347 14.44 -20.93 -12.12
C ARG A 347 14.05 -21.29 -10.68
N ILE A 348 13.30 -20.40 -10.05
CA ILE A 348 12.91 -20.48 -8.64
C ILE A 348 11.39 -20.42 -8.52
N VAL A 349 10.84 -21.24 -7.63
CA VAL A 349 9.46 -21.15 -7.16
C VAL A 349 9.48 -20.83 -5.68
N PHE A 350 8.74 -19.81 -5.27
CA PHE A 350 8.49 -19.50 -3.87
C PHE A 350 7.18 -20.16 -3.43
N ILE A 351 7.23 -20.89 -2.34
CA ILE A 351 6.09 -21.61 -1.76
C ILE A 351 5.82 -20.99 -0.39
N TYR A 352 4.59 -20.51 -0.20
CA TYR A 352 4.13 -19.81 1.00
C TYR A 352 3.19 -20.70 1.81
N ALA A 353 3.73 -21.74 2.44
CA ALA A 353 2.92 -22.75 3.14
C ALA A 353 2.21 -22.20 4.39
N LEU A 354 2.74 -21.16 5.03
CA LEU A 354 2.15 -20.60 6.25
C LEU A 354 0.81 -19.87 6.04
N GLY A 355 0.38 -19.66 4.79
CA GLY A 355 -0.77 -18.81 4.46
C GLY A 355 -2.11 -19.34 4.99
N ASN A 356 -2.26 -20.66 5.07
CA ASN A 356 -3.45 -21.34 5.59
C ASN A 356 -3.25 -21.90 7.01
N ASP A 357 -2.07 -21.69 7.60
CA ASP A 357 -1.71 -22.26 8.91
C ASP A 357 -2.24 -21.40 10.06
N GLN A 358 -2.66 -22.07 11.13
CA GLN A 358 -3.03 -21.40 12.37
C GLN A 358 -1.79 -21.25 13.26
N VAL A 359 -1.13 -20.09 13.13
CA VAL A 359 0.04 -19.71 13.95
C VAL A 359 -0.37 -18.75 15.08
N CYS A 360 -0.32 -19.28 16.30
CA CYS A 360 -0.84 -18.65 17.52
C CYS A 360 0.24 -17.99 18.37
N ALA A 361 1.47 -18.48 18.28
CA ALA A 361 2.65 -17.96 18.95
C ALA A 361 3.78 -17.86 17.90
N PRO A 362 4.79 -17.00 18.10
CA PRO A 362 5.92 -16.93 17.18
C PRO A 362 6.54 -18.31 16.96
N LEU A 363 6.92 -18.59 15.71
CA LEU A 363 7.61 -19.79 15.30
C LEU A 363 9.10 -19.68 15.67
N GLN A 364 9.63 -20.75 16.27
CA GLN A 364 11.07 -20.90 16.42
C GLN A 364 11.71 -21.49 15.16
N SER A 365 10.96 -22.34 14.44
CA SER A 365 11.45 -22.98 13.23
C SER A 365 10.33 -23.47 12.33
N MET A 366 10.69 -23.57 11.06
CA MET A 366 9.98 -24.34 10.04
C MET A 366 11.03 -25.21 9.35
N MET A 367 10.78 -26.51 9.25
CA MET A 367 11.74 -27.47 8.70
C MET A 367 11.05 -28.43 7.75
N ILE A 368 11.73 -28.82 6.68
CA ILE A 368 11.28 -29.93 5.82
C ILE A 368 11.63 -31.23 6.54
N THR A 369 10.63 -32.02 6.90
CA THR A 369 10.79 -33.28 7.63
C THR A 369 10.76 -34.51 6.73
N ASP A 370 10.11 -34.40 5.56
CA ASP A 370 10.12 -35.45 4.53
C ASP A 370 10.19 -34.84 3.12
N ASN A 371 11.12 -35.31 2.30
CA ASN A 371 11.34 -34.86 0.92
C ASN A 371 11.64 -36.07 0.02
N PRO A 372 10.63 -36.92 -0.26
CA PRO A 372 10.82 -38.20 -0.95
C PRO A 372 11.33 -38.01 -2.38
N SER A 373 10.97 -36.89 -3.00
CA SER A 373 11.39 -36.54 -4.37
C SER A 373 12.82 -36.00 -4.45
N ARG A 374 13.52 -35.84 -3.30
CA ARG A 374 14.85 -35.22 -3.19
C ARG A 374 14.93 -33.88 -3.94
N SER A 375 13.84 -33.13 -3.90
CA SER A 375 13.75 -31.81 -4.54
C SER A 375 14.69 -30.81 -3.87
N ASP A 376 15.24 -29.88 -4.65
CA ASP A 376 16.04 -28.77 -4.12
C ASP A 376 15.13 -27.77 -3.42
N LEU A 377 14.97 -27.95 -2.10
CA LEU A 377 14.13 -27.16 -1.22
C LEU A 377 14.99 -26.47 -0.17
N GLN A 378 14.71 -25.20 0.07
CA GLN A 378 15.36 -24.40 1.10
C GLN A 378 14.32 -23.57 1.85
N VAL A 379 14.18 -23.77 3.17
CA VAL A 379 13.37 -22.90 4.01
C VAL A 379 14.14 -21.61 4.27
N MET A 380 13.56 -20.47 3.92
CA MET A 380 14.11 -19.15 4.21
C MET A 380 13.78 -18.74 5.64
N GLY A 381 14.52 -17.78 6.21
CA GLY A 381 14.35 -17.36 7.61
C GLY A 381 12.97 -16.76 7.95
N ASN A 382 12.19 -16.36 6.94
CA ASN A 382 10.82 -15.88 7.07
C ASN A 382 9.76 -16.97 6.80
N GLY A 383 10.15 -18.24 6.71
CA GLY A 383 9.26 -19.37 6.45
C GLY A 383 8.87 -19.60 4.99
N VAL A 384 9.33 -18.75 4.05
CA VAL A 384 9.10 -19.02 2.62
C VAL A 384 9.98 -20.19 2.19
N ILE A 385 9.40 -21.17 1.52
CA ILE A 385 10.15 -22.30 0.97
C ILE A 385 10.53 -21.97 -0.47
N LEU A 386 11.83 -21.95 -0.73
CA LEU A 386 12.40 -21.78 -2.05
C LEU A 386 12.59 -23.17 -2.68
N TYR A 387 11.95 -23.40 -3.82
CA TYR A 387 12.11 -24.60 -4.64
C TYR A 387 12.84 -24.28 -5.95
N ARG A 388 13.86 -25.07 -6.30
CA ARG A 388 14.57 -24.98 -7.59
C ARG A 388 14.26 -26.19 -8.47
N PRO A 389 13.19 -26.15 -9.29
CA PRO A 389 12.87 -27.26 -10.19
C PRO A 389 13.95 -27.43 -11.26
N PRO A 390 14.31 -28.67 -11.65
CA PRO A 390 15.17 -28.91 -12.81
C PRO A 390 14.61 -28.25 -14.08
N VAL A 391 15.51 -27.88 -15.00
CA VAL A 391 15.11 -27.35 -16.31
C VAL A 391 14.28 -28.40 -17.05
N GLY A 392 13.14 -27.99 -17.57
CA GLY A 392 12.22 -28.89 -18.28
C GLY A 392 11.37 -29.79 -17.40
N PHE A 393 11.53 -29.75 -16.07
CA PHE A 393 10.68 -30.52 -15.17
C PHE A 393 9.20 -30.14 -15.36
N LYS A 394 8.37 -31.17 -15.58
CA LYS A 394 6.91 -31.14 -15.58
C LYS A 394 6.44 -32.38 -14.83
N GLY A 395 5.57 -32.20 -13.85
CA GLY A 395 5.12 -33.27 -12.97
C GLY A 395 4.67 -32.75 -11.62
N GLU A 396 4.20 -33.67 -10.80
CA GLU A 396 3.80 -33.40 -9.42
C GLU A 396 4.89 -33.87 -8.47
N PHE A 397 5.08 -33.14 -7.38
CA PHE A 397 5.93 -33.57 -6.28
C PHE A 397 5.31 -33.13 -4.95
N GLN A 398 5.73 -33.82 -3.88
CA GLN A 398 5.27 -33.53 -2.53
C GLN A 398 6.41 -33.59 -1.53
N PHE A 399 6.25 -32.84 -0.44
CA PHE A 399 7.12 -32.87 0.74
C PHE A 399 6.31 -32.50 1.98
N THR A 400 6.82 -32.85 3.16
CA THR A 400 6.20 -32.51 4.45
C THR A 400 7.07 -31.50 5.18
N TYR A 401 6.44 -30.50 5.79
CA TYR A 401 7.10 -29.56 6.70
C TYR A 401 6.54 -29.71 8.13
N GLU A 402 7.36 -29.35 9.11
CA GLU A 402 6.98 -29.23 10.51
C GLU A 402 7.23 -27.80 10.97
N LEU A 403 6.22 -27.23 11.62
CA LEU A 403 6.30 -25.98 12.37
C LEU A 403 6.59 -26.31 13.82
N THR A 404 7.47 -25.52 14.45
CA THR A 404 7.60 -25.51 15.90
C THR A 404 7.46 -24.08 16.42
N ASP A 405 6.57 -23.87 17.40
CA ASP A 405 6.40 -22.57 18.06
C ASP A 405 7.33 -22.40 19.28
N VAL A 406 7.35 -21.20 19.85
CA VAL A 406 8.13 -20.87 21.07
C VAL A 406 7.69 -21.63 22.33
N LYS A 407 6.50 -22.24 22.33
CA LYS A 407 6.02 -23.11 23.41
C LYS A 407 6.42 -24.57 23.16
N ASN A 408 7.17 -24.86 22.10
CA ASN A 408 7.55 -26.19 21.61
C ASN A 408 6.36 -27.04 21.12
N ASN A 409 5.22 -26.44 20.81
CA ASN A 409 4.17 -27.14 20.09
C ASN A 409 4.63 -27.42 18.66
N LYS A 410 4.26 -28.59 18.15
CA LYS A 410 4.61 -29.04 16.80
C LYS A 410 3.37 -29.34 16.01
N SER A 411 3.40 -28.97 14.73
CA SER A 411 2.36 -29.35 13.77
C SER A 411 3.00 -29.59 12.41
N SER A 412 2.54 -30.58 11.67
CA SER A 412 3.10 -30.95 10.37
C SER A 412 2.03 -31.00 9.31
N ALA A 413 2.40 -30.58 8.11
CA ALA A 413 1.53 -30.64 6.94
C ALA A 413 2.33 -30.97 5.68
N THR A 414 1.61 -31.40 4.66
CA THR A 414 2.17 -31.79 3.36
C THR A 414 1.87 -30.72 2.33
N VAL A 415 2.88 -30.37 1.55
CA VAL A 415 2.74 -29.55 0.33
C VAL A 415 2.71 -30.47 -0.87
N SER A 416 1.71 -30.33 -1.74
CA SER A 416 1.67 -30.97 -3.06
C SER A 416 1.72 -29.91 -4.15
N LEU A 417 2.74 -29.91 -5.00
CA LEU A 417 2.93 -28.92 -6.06
C LEU A 417 3.04 -29.58 -7.43
N ALA A 418 2.30 -29.08 -8.41
CA ALA A 418 2.36 -29.52 -9.80
C ALA A 418 3.02 -28.46 -10.70
N ILE A 419 3.98 -28.85 -11.55
CA ILE A 419 4.52 -28.02 -12.64
C ILE A 419 4.01 -28.56 -13.97
N LYS A 420 3.27 -27.76 -14.75
CA LYS A 420 2.62 -28.20 -16.00
C LYS A 420 3.01 -27.35 -17.21
#